data_AF-A0AA40BX02-F1
#
_entry.id   AF-A0AA40BX02-F1
#
_cell.length_a   1.000
_cell.length_b   1.000
_cell.length_c   1.000
_cell.angle_alpha   90.00
_cell.angle_beta   90.00
_cell.angle_gamma   90.00
#
_symmetry.space_group_name_H-M   'P 1'
#
loop_
_entity.id
_entity.type
_entity.pdbx_description
1 polymer ?
#
loop_
_entity_poly.entity_id
_entity_poly.type
_entity_poly.pdbx_seq_one_letter_code
_entity_poly.pdbx_strand_id
1 'polypeptide(L)'
;EGTQRVCYGYIGGLPQNIDLDELEYIVAGFRGETADRPKFLTMPANPNLQGCDEWTMGEPVGSVLVLAKHTLKRANSSVLLDDTADTIDGGLNATPEQRAKSIMGCGINGGQWLVQVNASNP
;
A
#
# COMPACT_ATOMS: atom_id res chain seq x y z
N GLU A 1 -6.62 6.00 12.38
CA GLU A 1 -6.37 4.98 11.34
C GLU A 1 -6.73 3.62 11.92
N GLY A 2 -7.29 2.72 11.11
CA GLY A 2 -7.82 1.44 11.57
C GLY A 2 -7.62 0.35 10.53
N THR A 3 -8.10 -0.86 10.81
CA THR A 3 -7.94 -2.03 9.94
C THR A 3 -8.85 -2.01 8.71
N GLN A 4 -9.80 -1.07 8.66
CA GLN A 4 -10.75 -0.93 7.57
C GLN A 4 -10.12 -0.23 6.36
N ARG A 5 -10.42 -0.74 5.16
CA ARG A 5 -10.09 -0.06 3.90
C ARG A 5 -10.91 1.22 3.80
N VAL A 6 -10.25 2.33 3.52
CA VAL A 6 -10.88 3.64 3.30
C VAL A 6 -10.69 4.03 1.85
N CYS A 7 -11.80 4.18 1.12
CA CYS A 7 -11.82 4.78 -0.21
C CYS A 7 -12.15 6.26 -0.08
N TYR A 8 -11.29 7.13 -0.60
CA TYR A 8 -11.47 8.55 -0.41
C TYR A 8 -12.70 9.08 -1.16
N GLY A 9 -13.30 10.17 -0.66
CA GLY A 9 -14.53 10.74 -1.21
C GLY A 9 -15.80 9.94 -0.97
N TYR A 10 -15.70 8.73 -0.42
CA TYR A 10 -16.85 7.96 0.10
C TYR A 10 -16.83 7.92 1.62
N ILE A 11 -15.72 7.44 2.20
CA ILE A 11 -15.59 7.23 3.65
C ILE A 11 -14.30 7.88 4.17
N GLY A 12 -14.26 9.21 4.11
CA GLY A 12 -13.13 10.03 4.56
C GLY A 12 -12.26 10.52 3.40
N GLY A 13 -11.41 11.52 3.67
CA GLY A 13 -10.55 12.16 2.67
C GLY A 13 -11.31 12.80 1.49
N LEU A 14 -10.57 13.40 0.58
CA LEU A 14 -11.07 13.90 -0.71
C LEU A 14 -10.61 12.94 -1.82
N PRO A 15 -11.39 12.75 -2.90
CA PRO A 15 -10.93 12.03 -4.09
C PRO A 15 -9.59 12.58 -4.59
N GLN A 16 -8.68 11.69 -4.97
CA GLN A 16 -7.32 12.07 -5.39
C GLN A 16 -7.14 12.11 -6.92
N ASN A 17 -8.11 11.60 -7.69
CA ASN A 17 -8.06 11.51 -9.14
C ASN A 17 -6.79 10.80 -9.64
N ILE A 18 -6.50 9.63 -9.06
CA ILE A 18 -5.34 8.82 -9.43
C ILE A 18 -5.54 8.15 -10.79
N ASP A 19 -4.45 8.02 -11.53
CA ASP A 19 -4.39 7.19 -12.73
C ASP A 19 -4.17 5.72 -12.34
N LEU A 20 -5.06 4.83 -12.79
CA LEU A 20 -5.00 3.42 -12.39
C LEU A 20 -3.91 2.65 -13.13
N ASP A 21 -3.54 3.07 -14.34
CA ASP A 21 -2.45 2.43 -15.10
C ASP A 21 -1.10 2.80 -14.48
N GLU A 22 -0.94 4.04 -14.02
CA GLU A 22 0.24 4.47 -13.23
C GLU A 22 0.35 3.68 -11.91
N LEU A 23 -0.78 3.47 -11.22
CA LEU A 23 -0.80 2.67 -10.00
C LEU A 23 -0.42 1.20 -10.27
N GLU A 24 -0.95 0.59 -11.33
CA GLU A 24 -0.57 -0.77 -11.73
C GLU A 24 0.92 -0.89 -12.00
N TYR A 25 1.51 0.10 -12.67
CA TYR A 25 2.93 0.12 -12.96
C TYR A 25 3.77 0.16 -11.68
N ILE A 26 3.41 1.00 -10.70
CA ILE A 26 4.10 1.06 -9.40
C ILE A 26 4.02 -0.29 -8.68
N VAL A 27 2.83 -0.90 -8.66
CA VAL A 27 2.59 -2.21 -8.03
C VAL A 27 3.39 -3.33 -8.72
N ALA A 28 3.48 -3.30 -10.05
CA ALA A 28 4.35 -4.21 -10.80
C ALA A 28 5.83 -3.99 -10.44
N GLY A 29 6.24 -2.74 -10.18
CA GLY A 29 7.57 -2.39 -9.69
C GLY A 29 7.92 -3.06 -8.36
N PHE A 30 6.99 -3.05 -7.39
CA PHE A 30 7.19 -3.74 -6.10
C PHE A 30 7.45 -5.24 -6.28
N ARG A 31 6.73 -5.89 -7.20
CA ARG A 31 6.94 -7.31 -7.52
C ARG A 31 8.21 -7.57 -8.33
N GLY A 32 8.59 -6.64 -9.20
CA GLY A 32 9.87 -6.67 -9.89
C GLY A 32 11.04 -6.59 -8.91
N GLU A 33 10.87 -5.84 -7.83
CA GLU A 33 11.85 -5.72 -6.76
C GLU A 33 12.02 -6.98 -5.91
N THR A 34 10.97 -7.80 -5.76
CA THR A 34 10.97 -9.04 -4.97
C THR A 34 11.24 -10.29 -5.82
N ALA A 35 11.41 -10.14 -7.13
CA ALA A 35 11.51 -11.25 -8.07
C ALA A 35 12.66 -12.23 -7.78
N ASP A 36 13.78 -11.74 -7.22
CA ASP A 36 14.94 -12.57 -6.85
C ASP A 36 14.92 -13.03 -5.38
N ARG A 37 14.29 -12.25 -4.49
CA ARG A 37 14.18 -12.54 -3.06
C ARG A 37 13.15 -11.64 -2.37
N PRO A 38 12.62 -12.05 -1.20
CA PRO A 38 11.74 -11.21 -0.40
C PRO A 38 12.43 -9.88 -0.03
N LYS A 39 11.70 -8.77 -0.18
CA LYS A 39 12.15 -7.45 0.24
C LYS A 39 11.13 -6.80 1.15
N PHE A 40 11.64 -6.20 2.23
CA PHE A 40 10.83 -5.55 3.24
C PHE A 40 11.08 -4.05 3.23
N LEU A 41 10.01 -3.28 3.38
CA LEU A 41 10.12 -1.91 3.85
C LEU A 41 10.11 -1.94 5.38
N THR A 42 11.24 -1.55 5.99
CA THR A 42 11.35 -1.46 7.46
C THR A 42 11.20 -0.01 7.91
N MET A 43 10.18 0.25 8.73
CA MET A 43 9.91 1.51 9.39
C MET A 43 10.47 1.44 10.82
N PRO A 44 11.50 2.22 11.17
CA PRO A 44 12.12 2.17 12.48
C PRO A 44 11.20 2.73 13.57
N ALA A 45 11.33 2.20 14.78
CA ALA A 45 10.73 2.78 15.98
C ALA A 45 11.34 4.15 16.25
N ASN A 46 10.50 5.14 16.46
CA ASN A 46 10.91 6.45 16.92
C ASN A 46 9.85 7.02 17.88
N PRO A 47 10.02 6.81 19.20
CA PRO A 47 9.02 7.20 20.18
C PRO A 47 8.87 8.72 20.32
N ASN A 48 9.84 9.49 19.83
CA ASN A 48 9.89 10.95 19.94
C ASN A 48 9.11 11.66 18.82
N LEU A 49 8.63 10.93 17.80
CA LEU A 49 7.78 11.51 16.77
C LEU A 49 6.44 11.95 17.35
N GLN A 50 6.07 13.19 17.00
CA GLN A 50 4.77 13.77 17.36
C GLN A 50 3.63 13.28 16.44
N GLY A 51 3.97 12.81 15.23
CA GLY A 51 3.03 12.24 14.26
C GLY A 51 3.32 10.77 13.91
N CYS A 52 2.61 10.27 12.91
CA CYS A 52 2.98 9.04 12.21
C CYS A 52 3.84 9.44 11.02
N ASP A 53 5.03 8.86 10.91
CA ASP A 53 5.89 9.08 9.75
C ASP A 53 5.31 8.41 8.51
N GLU A 54 5.55 9.03 7.37
CA GLU A 54 5.14 8.56 6.04
C GLU A 54 6.37 8.43 5.16
N TRP A 55 6.46 7.34 4.41
CA TRP A 55 7.55 7.06 3.47
C TRP A 55 6.98 6.84 2.09
N THR A 56 7.62 7.45 1.10
CA THR A 56 7.38 7.14 -0.30
C THR A 56 7.82 5.71 -0.61
N MET A 57 6.91 4.94 -1.21
CA MET A 57 7.16 3.57 -1.64
C MET A 57 7.39 3.54 -3.15
N GLY A 58 8.59 3.11 -3.55
CA GLY A 58 9.00 3.12 -4.95
C GLY A 58 9.14 4.54 -5.50
N GLU A 59 9.43 4.63 -6.79
CA GLU A 59 9.45 5.92 -7.48
C GLU A 59 8.02 6.35 -7.82
N PRO A 60 7.65 7.63 -7.61
CA PRO A 60 6.39 8.17 -8.10
C PRO A 60 6.31 8.04 -9.63
N VAL A 61 5.12 7.73 -10.14
CA VAL A 61 4.89 7.60 -11.59
C VAL A 61 3.80 8.57 -11.98
N GLY A 62 4.17 9.54 -12.81
CA GLY A 62 3.29 10.62 -13.21
C GLY A 62 2.69 11.36 -12.02
N SER A 63 1.39 11.17 -11.81
CA SER A 63 0.63 11.81 -10.73
C SER A 63 0.46 10.94 -9.49
N VAL A 64 0.78 9.66 -9.58
CA VAL A 64 0.51 8.68 -8.53
C VAL A 64 1.69 8.51 -7.58
N LEU A 65 1.37 8.58 -6.29
CA LEU A 65 2.28 8.38 -5.17
C LEU A 65 1.71 7.31 -4.22
N VAL A 66 2.53 6.32 -3.88
CA VAL A 66 2.21 5.34 -2.83
C VAL A 66 3.00 5.69 -1.58
N LEU A 67 2.30 5.78 -0.44
CA LEU A 67 2.88 6.09 0.85
C LEU A 67 2.65 4.95 1.84
N ALA A 68 3.71 4.55 2.54
CA ALA A 68 3.61 3.74 3.75
C ALA A 68 3.55 4.65 4.96
N LYS A 69 2.72 4.31 5.95
CA LYS A 69 2.59 5.07 7.19
C LYS A 69 2.82 4.20 8.41
N HIS A 70 3.69 4.66 9.32
CA HIS A 70 4.00 3.92 10.53
C HIS A 70 3.11 4.37 11.69
N THR A 71 2.09 3.57 11.96
CA THR A 71 1.13 3.84 13.04
C THR A 71 1.64 3.37 14.42
N LEU A 72 2.62 2.46 14.47
CA LEU A 72 3.19 1.90 15.70
C LEU A 72 4.59 2.44 16.00
N LYS A 73 4.69 3.73 16.33
CA LYS A 73 5.98 4.43 16.54
C LYS A 73 6.95 3.85 17.60
N ARG A 74 6.51 2.90 18.42
CA ARG A 74 7.31 2.30 19.52
C ARG A 74 7.99 0.99 19.15
N ALA A 75 7.70 0.40 17.99
CA ALA A 75 8.27 -0.85 17.56
C ALA A 75 8.76 -0.74 16.11
N ASN A 76 9.86 -1.42 15.78
CA ASN A 76 10.25 -1.56 14.39
C ASN A 76 9.15 -2.38 13.69
N SER A 77 8.67 -1.87 12.57
CA SER A 77 7.63 -2.54 11.79
C SER A 77 8.15 -2.75 10.38
N SER A 78 7.98 -3.96 9.84
CA SER A 78 8.36 -4.28 8.49
C SER A 78 7.15 -4.83 7.73
N VAL A 79 7.02 -4.46 6.47
CA VAL A 79 6.03 -5.04 5.55
C VAL A 79 6.75 -5.58 4.32
N LEU A 80 6.30 -6.74 3.84
CA LEU A 80 6.80 -7.30 2.60
C LEU A 80 6.26 -6.45 1.44
N LEU A 81 7.11 -6.17 0.44
CA LEU A 81 6.68 -5.42 -0.74
C LEU A 81 5.57 -6.18 -1.51
N ASP A 82 5.62 -7.52 -1.54
CA ASP A 82 4.55 -8.34 -2.13
C ASP A 82 3.23 -8.22 -1.37
N ASP A 83 3.24 -8.27 -0.04
CA ASP A 83 2.02 -8.04 0.76
C ASP A 83 1.44 -6.65 0.50
N THR A 84 2.31 -5.66 0.29
CA THR A 84 1.87 -4.31 -0.04
C THR A 84 1.26 -4.24 -1.43
N ALA A 85 1.89 -4.89 -2.42
CA ALA A 85 1.36 -5.02 -3.78
C ALA A 85 -0.01 -5.71 -3.78
N ASP A 86 -0.14 -6.84 -3.09
CA ASP A 86 -1.38 -7.61 -2.98
C ASP A 86 -2.48 -6.84 -2.22
N THR A 87 -2.11 -6.02 -1.24
CA THR A 87 -3.06 -5.10 -0.59
C THR A 87 -3.62 -4.07 -1.58
N ILE A 88 -2.78 -3.60 -2.51
CA ILE A 88 -3.16 -2.58 -3.47
C ILE A 88 -4.05 -3.15 -4.57
N ASP A 89 -3.68 -4.25 -5.22
CA ASP A 89 -4.38 -4.77 -6.41
C ASP A 89 -5.16 -6.09 -6.19
N GLY A 90 -5.01 -6.71 -5.02
CA GLY A 90 -5.63 -7.99 -4.67
C GLY A 90 -4.77 -9.22 -4.99
N GLY A 91 -3.61 -9.05 -5.61
CA GLY A 91 -2.67 -10.11 -6.00
C GLY A 91 -2.59 -10.39 -7.51
N LEU A 92 -1.48 -11.00 -7.95
CA LEU A 92 -1.22 -11.32 -9.37
C LEU A 92 -2.32 -12.13 -10.08
N ASN A 93 -3.01 -12.99 -9.32
CA ASN A 93 -4.08 -13.86 -9.84
C ASN A 93 -5.45 -13.53 -9.21
N ALA A 94 -5.64 -12.28 -8.77
CA ALA A 94 -6.86 -11.85 -8.13
C ALA A 94 -8.07 -12.00 -9.07
N THR A 95 -9.16 -12.58 -8.57
CA THR A 95 -10.45 -12.49 -9.26
C THR A 95 -10.94 -11.03 -9.27
N PRO A 96 -11.88 -10.67 -10.17
CA PRO A 96 -12.48 -9.34 -10.16
C PRO A 96 -13.04 -8.93 -8.79
N GLU A 97 -13.61 -9.88 -8.03
CA GLU A 97 -14.15 -9.63 -6.69
C GLU A 97 -13.05 -9.40 -5.65
N GLN A 98 -11.92 -10.08 -5.76
CA GLN A 98 -10.76 -9.87 -4.88
C GLN A 98 -10.14 -8.50 -5.16
N ARG A 99 -9.96 -8.17 -6.43
CA ARG A 99 -9.46 -6.85 -6.85
C ARG A 99 -10.41 -5.73 -6.44
N ALA A 100 -11.73 -5.93 -6.54
CA ALA A 100 -12.71 -4.96 -6.05
C ALA A 100 -12.66 -4.74 -4.52
N LYS A 101 -12.08 -5.67 -3.76
CA LYS A 101 -11.85 -5.55 -2.30
C LYS A 101 -10.49 -4.94 -1.94
N SER A 102 -9.56 -4.81 -2.89
CA SER A 102 -8.23 -4.17 -2.74
C SER A 102 -8.28 -2.63 -2.81
N ILE A 103 -7.16 -1.92 -2.63
CA ILE A 103 -7.15 -0.45 -2.82
C ILE A 103 -7.56 -0.06 -4.25
N MET A 104 -7.23 -0.84 -5.27
CA MET A 104 -7.67 -0.59 -6.66
C MET A 104 -9.19 -0.56 -6.80
N GLY A 105 -9.92 -1.28 -5.93
CA GLY A 105 -11.38 -1.21 -5.87
C GLY A 105 -11.93 0.16 -5.47
N CYS A 106 -11.11 1.07 -4.94
CA CYS A 106 -11.46 2.47 -4.70
C CYS A 106 -11.45 3.32 -5.99
N GLY A 107 -10.91 2.79 -7.08
CA GLY A 107 -10.82 3.47 -8.38
C GLY A 107 -10.02 4.77 -8.30
N ILE A 108 -10.38 5.73 -9.16
CA ILE A 108 -9.70 7.03 -9.29
C ILE A 108 -9.70 7.86 -8.00
N ASN A 109 -10.53 7.51 -7.01
CA ASN A 109 -10.56 8.26 -5.77
C ASN A 109 -9.32 8.01 -4.92
N GLY A 110 -8.65 6.87 -5.12
CA GLY A 110 -7.57 6.41 -4.24
C GLY A 110 -8.10 6.01 -2.86
N GLY A 111 -7.18 5.62 -1.99
CA GLY A 111 -7.54 5.19 -0.65
C GLY A 111 -6.34 4.82 0.21
N GLN A 112 -6.65 4.36 1.41
CA GLN A 112 -5.68 3.86 2.37
C GLN A 112 -6.19 2.56 2.99
N TRP A 113 -5.25 1.69 3.34
CA TRP A 113 -5.56 0.46 4.04
C TRP A 113 -4.35 -0.01 4.86
N LEU A 114 -4.61 -0.78 5.92
CA LEU A 114 -3.57 -1.53 6.60
C LEU A 114 -3.09 -2.63 5.64
N VAL A 115 -1.77 -2.81 5.53
CA VAL A 115 -1.17 -3.89 4.73
C VAL A 115 -1.75 -5.24 5.20
N GLN A 116 -2.31 -5.99 4.25
CA GLN A 116 -2.85 -7.32 4.45
C GLN A 116 -1.70 -8.32 4.33
N VAL A 117 -1.16 -8.72 5.48
CA VAL A 117 -0.04 -9.68 5.53
C VAL A 117 -0.52 -11.06 5.11
N ASN A 118 0.15 -11.65 4.12
CA ASN A 118 -0.08 -13.03 3.73
C ASN A 118 1.00 -13.93 4.36
N ALA A 119 0.62 -14.74 5.35
CA ALA A 119 1.54 -15.66 6.03
C ALA A 119 2.09 -16.80 5.15
N SER A 120 1.61 -16.92 3.92
CA SER A 120 2.13 -17.87 2.92
C SER A 120 3.18 -17.23 2.01
N ASN A 121 3.32 -15.90 2.05
CA ASN A 121 4.43 -15.22 1.39
C ASN A 121 5.72 -15.50 2.20
N PRO A 122 6.86 -15.69 1.50
CA PRO A 122 8.13 -16.09 2.10
C PRO A 122 8.71 -15.09 3.12
#